data_AF-A0A2M9MGS1-F1
#
_entry.id   AF-A0A2M9MGS1-F1
#
_cell.length_a   1.000
_cell.length_b   1.000
_cell.length_c   1.000
_cell.angle_alpha   90.00
_cell.angle_beta   90.00
_cell.angle_gamma   90.00
#
_symmetry.space_group_name_H-M   'P 1'
#
loop_
_entity.id
_entity.type
_entity.pdbx_description
1 polymer ?
#
loop_
_entity_poly.entity_id
_entity_poly.type
_entity_poly.pdbx_seq_one_letter_code
_entity_poly.pdbx_strand_id
1 'polypeptide(L)'
;MKQDYLRTFVNHVERTAAEFDLWSEGDSIVVAISGGPDSVALLHVLHEISLYRTPLRLICAHVHHGFRKESDQEAEMVRELAERLGLPLETAFIDIPAYMEESGKGGQEAAREKRYEFLLQTAHKYNARAVALAHHADDQAETVLMRLLRGSGLSGLAGIKFKRTEKKVELIRPFLRMYKADIVELCRACGFQYVVDNSNLQTKYRRNAIRLEVLPFLERYNGQFSSSLNQLAEIVQQEDDFVELEAAKQFRSMVQENDGRLAFDAPSFLGLHVALQRRLIKLILNYLPSDQENTHFVKIETVRHGILNDQRSNWRLDLGDGITCVREYGVIQFWPKPPEEQGQYIYILDSPDVVQQYVKEIGKMLKLSLMTGSESRSGSKPSAFVADFDADELRFPLTVRNRQPGDKMKIMGLNGSKKVKDILIDEKIPPSVRARIPILCDGSGSIVWIPGVRRSVHAACGRHTSRVLRMELSDA
;
A
#
# COMPACT_ATOMS: atom_id res chain seq x y z
N MET A 1 -5.67 4.19 51.49
CA MET A 1 -5.66 2.91 50.74
C MET A 1 -6.47 2.99 49.44
N LYS A 2 -7.82 3.12 49.45
CA LYS A 2 -8.62 3.20 48.20
C LYS A 2 -8.19 4.35 47.26
N GLN A 3 -8.07 5.56 47.80
CA GLN A 3 -7.64 6.75 47.04
C GLN A 3 -6.20 6.63 46.54
N ASP A 4 -5.32 5.90 47.23
CA ASP A 4 -3.91 5.76 46.83
C ASP A 4 -3.77 4.84 45.61
N TYR A 5 -4.55 3.76 45.53
CA TYR A 5 -4.57 2.85 44.38
C TYR A 5 -5.13 3.54 43.13
N LEU A 6 -6.28 4.19 43.23
CA LEU A 6 -6.87 4.93 42.11
C LEU A 6 -5.93 6.03 41.61
N ARG A 7 -5.32 6.80 42.53
CA ARG A 7 -4.35 7.84 42.19
C ARG A 7 -3.12 7.29 41.45
N THR A 8 -2.66 6.09 41.81
CA THR A 8 -1.53 5.44 41.12
C THR A 8 -1.88 5.11 39.67
N PHE A 9 -3.08 4.55 39.43
CA PHE A 9 -3.59 4.28 38.10
C PHE A 9 -3.76 5.55 37.28
N VAL A 10 -4.38 6.58 37.86
CA VAL A 10 -4.54 7.90 37.24
C VAL A 10 -3.20 8.47 36.79
N ASN A 11 -2.21 8.52 37.68
CA ASN A 11 -0.89 9.06 37.33
C ASN A 11 -0.22 8.26 36.20
N HIS A 12 -0.37 6.93 36.18
CA HIS A 12 0.19 6.10 35.11
C HIS A 12 -0.50 6.36 33.76
N VAL A 13 -1.83 6.46 33.78
CA VAL A 13 -2.62 6.76 32.60
C VAL A 13 -2.33 8.16 32.07
N GLU A 14 -2.21 9.17 32.93
CA GLU A 14 -1.84 10.53 32.52
C GLU A 14 -0.45 10.58 31.86
N ARG A 15 0.54 9.89 32.44
CA ARG A 15 1.87 9.80 31.83
C ARG A 15 1.82 9.15 30.45
N THR A 16 1.05 8.08 30.33
CA THR A 16 0.86 7.36 29.05
C THR A 16 0.11 8.24 28.04
N ALA A 17 -0.88 9.01 28.50
CA ALA A 17 -1.62 9.94 27.67
C ALA A 17 -0.74 11.06 27.11
N ALA A 18 0.14 11.61 27.94
CA ALA A 18 1.10 12.63 27.53
C ALA A 18 2.16 12.07 26.57
N GLU A 19 2.69 10.87 26.84
CA GLU A 19 3.72 10.22 26.01
C GLU A 19 3.22 9.90 24.60
N PHE A 20 1.98 9.44 24.46
CA PHE A 20 1.41 8.99 23.18
C PHE A 20 0.37 9.95 22.58
N ASP A 21 0.21 11.15 23.16
CA ASP A 21 -0.79 12.15 22.76
C ASP A 21 -2.18 11.50 22.60
N LEU A 22 -2.67 10.85 23.66
CA LEU A 22 -3.94 10.12 23.61
C LEU A 22 -5.16 11.04 23.59
N TRP A 23 -5.06 12.22 24.20
CA TRP A 23 -6.10 13.25 24.23
C TRP A 23 -5.51 14.61 24.65
N SER A 24 -6.28 15.66 24.39
CA SER A 24 -6.05 17.04 24.81
C SER A 24 -7.20 17.53 25.69
N GLU A 25 -6.99 18.65 26.38
CA GLU A 25 -8.04 19.29 27.17
C GLU A 25 -9.26 19.66 26.31
N GLY A 26 -10.46 19.35 26.81
CA GLY A 26 -11.72 19.61 26.16
C GLY A 26 -12.18 18.54 25.16
N ASP A 27 -11.35 17.53 24.90
CA ASP A 27 -11.70 16.47 23.96
C ASP A 27 -12.87 15.62 24.44
N SER A 28 -13.68 15.21 23.47
CA SER A 28 -14.72 14.20 23.65
C SER A 28 -14.15 12.80 23.40
N ILE A 29 -14.35 11.88 24.35
CA ILE A 29 -13.87 10.50 24.31
C ILE A 29 -15.03 9.54 24.55
N VAL A 30 -15.23 8.61 23.61
CA VAL A 30 -16.15 7.49 23.78
C VAL A 30 -15.43 6.36 24.51
N VAL A 31 -15.91 5.93 25.66
CA VAL A 31 -15.36 4.81 26.42
C VAL A 31 -16.16 3.54 26.10
N ALA A 32 -15.49 2.54 25.53
CA ALA A 32 -16.14 1.26 25.22
C ALA A 32 -16.27 0.40 26.48
N ILE A 33 -17.50 0.10 26.89
CA ILE A 33 -17.81 -0.61 28.13
C ILE A 33 -18.42 -1.98 27.80
N SER A 34 -17.74 -3.05 28.20
CA SER A 34 -18.26 -4.42 28.04
C SER A 34 -18.92 -4.96 29.31
N GLY A 35 -18.88 -4.23 30.43
CA GLY A 35 -19.35 -4.69 31.75
C GLY A 35 -18.31 -5.51 32.52
N GLY A 36 -17.19 -5.86 31.88
CA GLY A 36 -16.06 -6.55 32.52
C GLY A 36 -15.18 -5.61 33.34
N PRO A 37 -14.31 -6.17 34.22
CA PRO A 37 -13.51 -5.39 35.16
C PRO A 37 -12.60 -4.36 34.48
N ASP A 38 -12.06 -4.68 33.30
CA ASP A 38 -11.12 -3.77 32.61
C ASP A 38 -11.81 -2.50 32.13
N SER A 39 -12.98 -2.67 31.50
CA SER A 39 -13.73 -1.54 30.97
C SER A 39 -14.36 -0.67 32.07
N VAL A 40 -14.77 -1.29 33.18
CA VAL A 40 -15.27 -0.59 34.37
C VAL A 40 -14.15 0.21 35.03
N ALA A 41 -12.98 -0.41 35.26
CA ALA A 41 -11.81 0.29 35.79
C ALA A 41 -11.39 1.46 34.89
N LEU A 42 -11.36 1.25 33.56
CA LEU A 42 -11.00 2.30 32.60
C LEU A 42 -11.94 3.50 32.71
N LEU A 43 -13.26 3.25 32.78
CA LEU A 43 -14.25 4.31 32.92
C LEU A 43 -14.02 5.12 34.19
N HIS A 44 -13.84 4.46 35.34
CA HIS A 44 -13.60 5.14 36.61
C HIS A 44 -12.31 5.97 36.60
N VAL A 45 -11.23 5.43 36.04
CA VAL A 45 -9.94 6.15 35.95
C VAL A 45 -10.06 7.36 35.01
N LEU A 46 -10.70 7.22 33.85
CA LEU A 46 -10.92 8.35 32.94
C LEU A 46 -11.86 9.39 33.54
N HIS A 47 -12.88 8.97 34.29
CA HIS A 47 -13.79 9.89 34.97
C HIS A 47 -13.05 10.70 36.05
N GLU A 48 -12.21 10.07 36.86
CA GLU A 48 -11.35 10.76 37.83
C GLU A 48 -10.42 11.78 37.15
N ILE A 49 -9.80 11.40 36.03
CA ILE A 49 -8.98 12.31 35.22
C ILE A 49 -9.82 13.48 34.69
N SER A 50 -11.03 13.20 34.19
CA SER A 50 -11.93 14.20 33.59
C SER A 50 -12.37 15.27 34.59
N LEU A 51 -12.51 14.92 35.87
CA LEU A 51 -12.97 15.80 36.92
C LEU A 51 -11.84 16.61 37.56
N TYR A 52 -10.70 15.97 37.84
CA TYR A 52 -9.69 16.54 38.73
C TYR A 52 -8.37 16.88 38.06
N ARG A 53 -8.17 16.48 36.79
CA ARG A 53 -6.88 16.61 36.10
C ARG A 53 -7.00 17.35 34.79
N THR A 54 -7.47 16.66 33.76
CA THR A 54 -7.63 17.20 32.41
C THR A 54 -9.12 17.18 32.10
N PRO A 55 -9.78 18.33 31.90
CA PRO A 55 -11.18 18.37 31.52
C PRO A 55 -11.43 17.55 30.25
N LEU A 56 -12.25 16.50 30.35
CA LEU A 56 -12.62 15.62 29.24
C LEU A 56 -14.13 15.42 29.21
N ARG A 57 -14.71 15.28 28.01
CA ARG A 57 -16.12 14.92 27.84
C ARG A 57 -16.21 13.42 27.57
N LEU A 58 -16.70 12.66 28.54
CA LEU A 58 -16.79 11.20 28.42
C LEU A 58 -18.19 10.77 27.97
N ILE A 59 -18.23 9.80 27.05
CA ILE A 59 -19.46 9.16 26.58
C ILE A 59 -19.29 7.66 26.73
N CYS A 60 -20.21 7.00 27.43
CA CYS A 60 -20.22 5.55 27.56
C CYS A 60 -20.83 4.92 26.30
N ALA A 61 -20.21 3.86 25.78
CA ALA A 61 -20.75 3.08 24.68
C ALA A 61 -20.72 1.59 25.00
N HIS A 62 -21.87 0.93 24.96
CA HIS A 62 -22.02 -0.49 25.26
C HIS A 62 -22.68 -1.24 24.10
N VAL A 63 -22.17 -2.44 23.81
CA VAL A 63 -22.73 -3.32 22.77
C VAL A 63 -23.32 -4.56 23.41
N HIS A 64 -24.62 -4.72 23.23
CA HIS A 64 -25.36 -5.90 23.60
C HIS A 64 -25.33 -6.93 22.46
N HIS A 65 -24.64 -8.04 22.67
CA HIS A 65 -24.35 -9.04 21.64
C HIS A 65 -25.47 -10.07 21.39
N GLY A 66 -26.60 -9.98 22.11
CA GLY A 66 -27.83 -10.73 21.80
C GLY A 66 -27.79 -12.25 22.06
N PHE A 67 -26.70 -12.79 22.62
CA PHE A 67 -26.52 -14.23 22.74
C PHE A 67 -27.11 -14.87 24.01
N ARG A 68 -27.31 -14.14 25.13
CA ARG A 68 -27.65 -14.72 26.44
C ARG A 68 -28.38 -13.76 27.39
N LYS A 69 -29.07 -14.31 28.39
CA LYS A 69 -29.62 -13.59 29.57
C LYS A 69 -28.55 -12.88 30.42
N GLU A 70 -27.30 -13.33 30.36
CA GLU A 70 -26.17 -12.66 31.05
C GLU A 70 -25.91 -11.25 30.47
N SER A 71 -26.20 -11.04 29.18
CA SER A 71 -26.03 -9.73 28.53
C SER A 71 -27.05 -8.69 28.99
N ASP A 72 -28.23 -9.11 29.47
CA ASP A 72 -29.23 -8.21 30.03
C ASP A 72 -28.73 -7.61 31.37
N GLN A 73 -28.10 -8.44 32.21
CA GLN A 73 -27.54 -8.00 33.49
C GLN A 73 -26.33 -7.07 33.29
N GLU A 74 -25.50 -7.34 32.27
CA GLU A 74 -24.39 -6.46 31.89
C GLU A 74 -24.89 -5.09 31.44
N ALA A 75 -25.91 -5.05 30.56
CA ALA A 75 -26.46 -3.80 30.06
C ALA A 75 -27.07 -2.95 31.19
N GLU A 76 -27.80 -3.57 32.10
CA GLU A 76 -28.39 -2.88 33.25
C GLU A 76 -27.32 -2.33 34.20
N MET A 77 -26.30 -3.12 34.52
CA MET A 77 -25.19 -2.66 35.35
C MET A 77 -24.44 -1.48 34.73
N VAL A 78 -24.22 -1.52 33.41
CA VAL A 78 -23.56 -0.42 32.69
C VAL A 78 -24.44 0.84 32.66
N ARG A 79 -25.77 0.68 32.54
CA ARG A 79 -26.74 1.78 32.65
C ARG A 79 -26.67 2.44 34.02
N GLU A 80 -26.76 1.67 35.10
CA GLU A 80 -26.64 2.16 36.47
C GLU A 80 -25.27 2.82 36.74
N LEU A 81 -24.19 2.27 36.17
CA LEU A 81 -22.85 2.85 36.28
C LEU A 81 -22.77 4.22 35.59
N ALA A 82 -23.27 4.33 34.35
CA ALA A 82 -23.27 5.59 33.63
C ALA A 82 -24.12 6.66 34.33
N GLU A 83 -25.30 6.28 34.83
CA GLU A 83 -26.18 7.17 35.60
C GLU A 83 -25.51 7.67 36.90
N ARG A 84 -24.88 6.76 37.66
CA ARG A 84 -24.15 7.14 38.90
C ARG A 84 -23.01 8.11 38.66
N LEU A 85 -22.33 8.00 37.51
CA LEU A 85 -21.23 8.90 37.13
C LEU A 85 -21.71 10.15 36.37
N GLY A 86 -23.01 10.27 36.08
CA GLY A 86 -23.57 11.39 35.33
C GLY A 86 -23.10 11.46 33.87
N LEU A 87 -22.82 10.32 33.25
CA LEU A 87 -22.26 10.23 31.89
C LEU A 87 -23.33 9.78 30.88
N PRO A 88 -23.36 10.33 29.65
CA PRO A 88 -24.21 9.83 28.57
C PRO A 88 -23.88 8.38 28.23
N LEU A 89 -24.89 7.57 27.95
CA LEU A 89 -24.74 6.17 27.53
C LEU A 89 -25.43 5.92 26.19
N GLU A 90 -24.67 5.38 25.24
CA GLU A 90 -25.20 4.80 24.01
C GLU A 90 -25.15 3.28 24.09
N THR A 91 -26.23 2.63 23.67
CA THR A 91 -26.31 1.18 23.58
C THR A 91 -26.67 0.77 22.15
N ALA A 92 -26.08 -0.33 21.69
CA ALA A 92 -26.50 -0.99 20.46
C ALA A 92 -26.77 -2.47 20.72
N PHE A 93 -27.86 -2.96 20.12
CA PHE A 93 -28.16 -4.38 20.04
C PHE A 93 -27.66 -4.92 18.70
N ILE A 94 -26.86 -5.98 18.72
CA ILE A 94 -26.32 -6.59 17.51
C ILE A 94 -26.75 -8.05 17.46
N ASP A 95 -27.60 -8.38 16.49
CA ASP A 95 -27.99 -9.75 16.17
C ASP A 95 -26.87 -10.42 15.34
N ILE A 96 -25.92 -11.04 16.05
CA ILE A 96 -24.77 -11.69 15.43
C ILE A 96 -25.17 -12.95 14.64
N PRO A 97 -26.09 -13.81 15.10
CA PRO A 97 -26.61 -14.92 14.29
C PRO A 97 -27.10 -14.50 12.91
N ALA A 98 -27.98 -13.49 12.83
CA ALA A 98 -28.49 -12.99 11.55
C ALA A 98 -27.35 -12.47 10.64
N TYR A 99 -26.37 -11.78 11.21
CA TYR A 99 -25.26 -11.22 10.45
C TYR A 99 -24.22 -12.27 10.00
N MET A 100 -24.07 -13.38 10.73
CA MET A 100 -23.24 -14.50 10.29
C MET A 100 -23.79 -15.17 9.03
N GLU A 101 -25.12 -15.33 8.95
CA GLU A 101 -25.79 -15.88 7.76
C GLU A 101 -25.62 -14.97 6.53
N GLU A 102 -25.64 -13.65 6.73
CA GLU A 102 -25.50 -12.66 5.65
C GLU A 102 -24.04 -12.50 5.16
N SER A 103 -23.06 -12.54 6.08
CA SER A 103 -21.65 -12.19 5.77
C SER A 103 -20.74 -13.39 5.48
N GLY A 104 -21.13 -14.61 5.87
CA GLY A 104 -20.30 -15.81 5.78
C GLY A 104 -19.05 -15.81 6.69
N LYS A 105 -18.88 -14.79 7.54
CA LYS A 105 -17.73 -14.64 8.46
C LYS A 105 -17.92 -15.45 9.74
N GLY A 106 -16.80 -15.81 10.38
CA GLY A 106 -16.83 -16.43 11.70
C GLY A 106 -17.41 -15.48 12.77
N GLY A 107 -18.21 -16.02 13.69
CA GLY A 107 -19.00 -15.19 14.63
C GLY A 107 -18.21 -14.18 15.47
N GLN A 108 -16.96 -14.47 15.84
CA GLN A 108 -16.12 -13.52 16.59
C GLN A 108 -15.63 -12.33 15.75
N GLU A 109 -15.30 -12.58 14.48
CA GLU A 109 -14.84 -11.53 13.56
C GLU A 109 -16.00 -10.60 13.22
N ALA A 110 -17.16 -11.19 12.90
CA ALA A 110 -18.43 -10.51 12.73
C ALA A 110 -18.81 -9.63 13.95
N ALA A 111 -18.76 -10.20 15.17
CA ALA A 111 -19.05 -9.48 16.41
C ALA A 111 -18.09 -8.30 16.64
N ARG A 112 -16.80 -8.49 16.32
CA ARG A 112 -15.78 -7.46 16.45
C ARG A 112 -16.03 -6.34 15.46
N GLU A 113 -16.24 -6.65 14.18
CA GLU A 113 -16.48 -5.66 13.13
C GLU A 113 -17.68 -4.76 13.47
N LYS A 114 -18.82 -5.36 13.82
CA LYS A 114 -20.03 -4.64 14.20
C LYS A 114 -19.87 -3.81 15.47
N ARG A 115 -19.08 -4.28 16.44
CA ARG A 115 -18.72 -3.51 17.63
C ARG A 115 -17.92 -2.26 17.26
N TYR A 116 -16.89 -2.39 16.43
CA TYR A 116 -16.10 -1.23 15.99
C TYR A 116 -16.93 -0.26 15.15
N GLU A 117 -17.81 -0.76 14.29
CA GLU A 117 -18.75 0.05 13.53
C GLU A 117 -19.62 0.94 14.45
N PHE A 118 -20.24 0.34 15.47
CA PHE A 118 -21.04 1.07 16.45
C PHE A 118 -20.22 2.11 17.25
N LEU A 119 -19.02 1.74 17.70
CA LEU A 119 -18.15 2.66 18.46
C LEU A 119 -17.76 3.87 17.61
N LEU A 120 -17.44 3.67 16.33
CA LEU A 120 -17.12 4.74 15.40
C LEU A 120 -18.34 5.61 15.09
N GLN A 121 -19.52 5.01 14.88
CA GLN A 121 -20.78 5.76 14.71
C GLN A 121 -21.08 6.64 15.94
N THR A 122 -20.89 6.10 17.14
CA THR A 122 -21.04 6.84 18.40
C THR A 122 -20.04 7.98 18.50
N ALA A 123 -18.79 7.74 18.13
CA ALA A 123 -17.77 8.80 18.09
C ALA A 123 -18.17 9.93 17.12
N HIS A 124 -18.67 9.60 15.93
CA HIS A 124 -19.16 10.61 15.00
C HIS A 124 -20.39 11.37 15.53
N LYS A 125 -21.35 10.69 16.16
CA LYS A 125 -22.55 11.30 16.77
C LYS A 125 -22.20 12.39 17.78
N TYR A 126 -21.17 12.14 18.61
CA TYR A 126 -20.74 13.06 19.66
C TYR A 126 -19.56 13.95 19.27
N ASN A 127 -19.14 13.91 18.00
CA ASN A 127 -17.93 14.57 17.52
C ASN A 127 -16.71 14.27 18.41
N ALA A 128 -16.59 13.01 18.84
CA ALA A 128 -15.51 12.54 19.67
C ALA A 128 -14.22 12.39 18.87
N ARG A 129 -13.11 12.86 19.46
CA ARG A 129 -11.77 12.67 18.90
C ARG A 129 -11.40 11.19 18.93
N ALA A 130 -11.74 10.52 20.02
CA ALA A 130 -11.23 9.18 20.31
C ALA A 130 -12.27 8.21 20.88
N VAL A 131 -11.99 6.92 20.69
CA VAL A 131 -12.62 5.79 21.38
C VAL A 131 -11.58 5.12 22.27
N ALA A 132 -11.84 5.07 23.58
CA ALA A 132 -11.00 4.40 24.56
C ALA A 132 -11.40 2.93 24.74
N LEU A 133 -10.40 2.04 24.66
CA LEU A 133 -10.53 0.60 24.78
C LEU A 133 -9.66 0.09 25.95
N ALA A 134 -10.21 -0.79 26.77
CA ALA A 134 -9.54 -1.31 27.98
C ALA A 134 -8.55 -2.46 27.71
N HIS A 135 -7.84 -2.43 26.57
CA HIS A 135 -6.79 -3.40 26.31
C HIS A 135 -5.62 -3.19 27.27
N HIS A 136 -5.10 -4.29 27.79
CA HIS A 136 -4.10 -4.29 28.86
C HIS A 136 -2.81 -5.05 28.47
N ALA A 137 -1.83 -5.10 29.37
CA ALA A 137 -0.50 -5.68 29.11
C ALA A 137 -0.55 -7.18 28.78
N ASP A 138 -1.46 -7.94 29.37
CA ASP A 138 -1.63 -9.37 29.06
C ASP A 138 -2.24 -9.56 27.66
N ASP A 139 -3.18 -8.70 27.24
CA ASP A 139 -3.70 -8.71 25.87
C ASP A 139 -2.59 -8.44 24.84
N GLN A 140 -1.63 -7.60 25.22
CA GLN A 140 -0.47 -7.31 24.40
C GLN A 140 0.43 -8.54 24.27
N ALA A 141 0.80 -9.18 25.39
CA ALA A 141 1.59 -10.40 25.38
C ALA A 141 0.94 -11.51 24.55
N GLU A 142 -0.37 -11.74 24.71
CA GLU A 142 -1.15 -12.67 23.89
C GLU A 142 -1.06 -12.34 22.39
N THR A 143 -1.22 -11.07 22.04
CA THR A 143 -1.20 -10.61 20.65
C THR A 143 0.17 -10.80 20.02
N VAL A 144 1.23 -10.45 20.73
CA VAL A 144 2.62 -10.62 20.29
C VAL A 144 2.92 -12.09 20.07
N LEU A 145 2.57 -12.95 21.03
CA LEU A 145 2.79 -14.40 20.91
C LEU A 145 1.99 -15.02 19.75
N MET A 146 0.73 -14.63 19.58
CA MET A 146 -0.08 -15.05 18.42
C MET A 146 0.58 -14.67 17.09
N ARG A 147 1.10 -13.45 17.00
CA ARG A 147 1.74 -12.93 15.78
C ARG A 147 3.11 -13.55 15.54
N LEU A 148 3.85 -13.89 16.59
CA LEU A 148 5.09 -14.66 16.53
C LEU A 148 4.82 -16.06 15.96
N LEU A 149 3.82 -16.77 16.50
CA LEU A 149 3.43 -18.10 16.01
C LEU A 149 2.90 -18.08 14.57
N ARG A 150 2.40 -16.95 14.08
CA ARG A 150 1.98 -16.75 12.69
C ARG A 150 3.16 -16.45 11.74
N GLY A 151 4.35 -16.15 12.26
CA GLY A 151 5.52 -15.76 11.46
C GLY A 151 5.48 -14.30 10.99
N SER A 152 4.93 -13.39 11.80
CA SER A 152 4.82 -11.97 11.44
C SER A 152 6.16 -11.24 11.52
N GLY A 153 6.39 -10.27 10.64
CA GLY A 153 7.54 -9.34 10.72
C GLY A 153 7.36 -8.24 11.79
N LEU A 154 8.24 -7.23 11.78
CA LEU A 154 8.27 -6.14 12.77
C LEU A 154 6.90 -5.48 12.99
N SER A 155 6.19 -5.05 11.94
CA SER A 155 4.85 -4.44 12.09
C SER A 155 3.82 -5.36 12.77
N GLY A 156 3.98 -6.67 12.65
CA GLY A 156 3.17 -7.62 13.41
C GLY A 156 3.65 -7.72 14.86
N LEU A 157 4.94 -7.90 15.09
CA LEU A 157 5.50 -8.03 16.44
C LEU A 157 5.35 -6.76 17.28
N ALA A 158 5.13 -5.60 16.65
CA ALA A 158 4.72 -4.35 17.30
C ALA A 158 3.40 -4.49 18.10
N GLY A 159 2.66 -5.59 17.97
CA GLY A 159 1.48 -5.86 18.77
C GLY A 159 0.35 -4.84 18.58
N ILE A 160 -0.35 -4.55 19.66
CA ILE A 160 -1.40 -3.55 19.78
C ILE A 160 -0.73 -2.18 19.98
N LYS A 161 -1.08 -1.17 19.17
CA LYS A 161 -0.58 0.21 19.33
C LYS A 161 -1.39 0.97 20.39
N PHE A 162 -0.75 1.89 21.12
CA PHE A 162 -1.42 2.79 22.08
C PHE A 162 -2.49 3.65 21.42
N LYS A 163 -2.20 4.14 20.21
CA LYS A 163 -3.06 5.00 19.40
C LYS A 163 -3.09 4.49 17.96
N ARG A 164 -4.28 4.42 17.37
CA ARG A 164 -4.46 4.08 15.94
C ARG A 164 -5.63 4.86 15.37
N THR A 165 -5.45 5.54 14.25
CA THR A 165 -6.54 6.24 13.56
C THR A 165 -7.32 5.30 12.66
N GLU A 166 -8.65 5.35 12.73
CA GLU A 166 -9.57 4.58 11.89
C GLU A 166 -10.78 5.44 11.53
N LYS A 167 -11.07 5.61 10.24
CA LYS A 167 -12.17 6.48 9.73
C LYS A 167 -12.20 7.88 10.37
N LYS A 168 -11.01 8.49 10.58
CA LYS A 168 -10.79 9.81 11.22
C LYS A 168 -11.06 9.86 12.74
N VAL A 169 -11.24 8.72 13.40
CA VAL A 169 -11.37 8.62 14.86
C VAL A 169 -10.14 7.91 15.43
N GLU A 170 -9.61 8.39 16.56
CA GLU A 170 -8.48 7.75 17.24
C GLU A 170 -8.93 6.63 18.17
N LEU A 171 -8.40 5.43 17.99
CA LEU A 171 -8.61 4.30 18.92
C LEU A 171 -7.47 4.27 19.93
N ILE A 172 -7.75 4.63 21.17
CA ILE A 172 -6.77 4.79 22.25
C ILE A 172 -6.86 3.66 23.28
N ARG A 173 -5.72 3.27 23.85
CA ARG A 173 -5.61 2.14 24.80
C ARG A 173 -4.78 2.53 26.03
N PRO A 174 -5.39 3.24 26.99
CA PRO A 174 -4.64 3.84 28.09
C PRO A 174 -4.06 2.81 29.07
N PHE A 175 -4.67 1.62 29.14
CA PHE A 175 -4.27 0.54 30.04
C PHE A 175 -3.21 -0.42 29.47
N LEU A 176 -2.66 -0.16 28.29
CA LEU A 176 -1.84 -1.14 27.57
C LEU A 176 -0.54 -1.55 28.31
N ARG A 177 -0.06 -0.75 29.27
CA ARG A 177 1.07 -1.07 30.16
C ARG A 177 0.66 -1.63 31.54
N MET A 178 -0.63 -1.80 31.79
CA MET A 178 -1.16 -2.23 33.08
C MET A 178 -1.52 -3.71 33.04
N TYR A 179 -1.20 -4.47 34.08
CA TYR A 179 -1.51 -5.89 34.13
C TYR A 179 -2.94 -6.13 34.62
N LYS A 180 -3.55 -7.21 34.13
CA LYS A 180 -4.90 -7.64 34.51
C LYS A 180 -5.07 -7.79 36.01
N ALA A 181 -4.05 -8.33 36.68
CA ALA A 181 -4.05 -8.53 38.12
C ALA A 181 -4.21 -7.21 38.89
N ASP A 182 -3.49 -6.16 38.47
CA ASP A 182 -3.56 -4.84 39.08
C ASP A 182 -4.93 -4.18 38.83
N ILE A 183 -5.48 -4.35 37.63
CA ILE A 183 -6.80 -3.82 37.25
C ILE A 183 -7.90 -4.45 38.12
N VAL A 184 -7.85 -5.77 38.31
CA VAL A 184 -8.82 -6.49 39.16
C VAL A 184 -8.65 -6.07 40.63
N GLU A 185 -7.42 -5.89 41.09
CA GLU A 185 -7.16 -5.39 42.45
C GLU A 185 -7.67 -3.96 42.63
N LEU A 186 -7.53 -3.08 41.64
CA LEU A 186 -8.11 -1.75 41.66
C LEU A 186 -9.64 -1.81 41.84
N CYS A 187 -10.32 -2.65 41.05
CA CYS A 187 -11.77 -2.83 41.17
C CYS A 187 -12.15 -3.32 42.57
N ARG A 188 -11.43 -4.31 43.12
CA ARG A 188 -11.67 -4.84 44.46
C ARG A 188 -11.44 -3.78 45.54
N ALA A 189 -10.30 -3.08 45.50
CA ALA A 189 -9.93 -2.08 46.48
C ALA A 189 -10.90 -0.89 46.47
N CYS A 190 -11.31 -0.42 45.30
CA CYS A 190 -12.24 0.70 45.17
C CYS A 190 -13.70 0.28 45.39
N GLY A 191 -14.03 -1.01 45.22
CA GLY A 191 -15.39 -1.52 45.30
C GLY A 191 -16.19 -1.30 44.00
N PHE A 192 -15.51 -1.29 42.85
CA PHE A 192 -16.17 -1.18 41.55
C PHE A 192 -16.90 -2.48 41.22
N GLN A 193 -18.18 -2.35 40.87
CA GLN A 193 -19.01 -3.50 40.48
C GLN A 193 -18.76 -3.83 39.00
N TYR A 194 -18.53 -5.10 38.71
CA TYR A 194 -18.34 -5.60 37.35
C TYR A 194 -18.91 -7.02 37.22
N VAL A 195 -19.20 -7.43 35.99
CA VAL A 195 -19.66 -8.79 35.66
C VAL A 195 -18.47 -9.61 35.17
N VAL A 196 -18.41 -10.90 35.55
CA VAL A 196 -17.39 -11.84 35.08
C VAL A 196 -18.00 -12.73 34.02
N ASP A 197 -17.54 -12.59 32.78
CA ASP A 197 -17.97 -13.45 31.67
C ASP A 197 -17.26 -14.82 31.75
N ASN A 198 -18.04 -15.85 32.05
CA ASN A 198 -17.61 -17.25 32.16
C ASN A 198 -17.14 -17.85 30.82
N SER A 199 -17.48 -17.24 29.68
CA SER A 199 -17.04 -17.70 28.36
C SER A 199 -15.53 -17.54 28.14
N ASN A 200 -14.88 -16.67 28.92
CA ASN A 200 -13.43 -16.48 28.92
C ASN A 200 -12.65 -17.71 29.43
N LEU A 201 -13.33 -18.67 30.04
CA LEU A 201 -12.73 -19.92 30.55
C LEU A 201 -12.74 -21.05 29.50
N GLN A 202 -13.32 -20.83 28.32
CA GLN A 202 -13.43 -21.87 27.28
C GLN A 202 -12.21 -21.84 26.35
N THR A 203 -11.47 -22.94 26.24
CA THR A 203 -10.25 -23.07 25.40
C THR A 203 -10.53 -23.25 23.90
N LYS A 204 -11.80 -23.29 23.48
CA LYS A 204 -12.22 -23.46 22.07
C LYS A 204 -11.58 -22.43 21.12
N TYR A 205 -11.26 -21.25 21.63
CA TYR A 205 -10.68 -20.15 20.84
C TYR A 205 -9.16 -20.10 20.99
N ARG A 206 -8.45 -19.89 19.86
CA ARG A 206 -6.98 -19.84 19.82
C ARG A 206 -6.38 -18.85 20.83
N ARG A 207 -7.02 -17.70 21.02
CA ARG A 207 -6.59 -16.69 22.00
C ARG A 207 -6.74 -17.19 23.45
N ASN A 208 -7.85 -17.86 23.76
CA ASN A 208 -8.07 -18.44 25.08
C ASN A 208 -7.11 -19.59 25.37
N ALA A 209 -6.83 -20.46 24.39
CA ALA A 209 -5.80 -21.50 24.52
C ALA A 209 -4.41 -20.89 24.82
N ILE A 210 -4.05 -19.77 24.17
CA ILE A 210 -2.80 -19.07 24.45
C ILE A 210 -2.77 -18.52 25.88
N ARG A 211 -3.85 -17.87 26.32
CA ARG A 211 -3.97 -17.31 27.67
C ARG A 211 -3.94 -18.38 28.77
N LEU A 212 -4.66 -19.49 28.57
CA LEU A 212 -4.91 -20.49 29.63
C LEU A 212 -3.88 -21.61 29.67
N GLU A 213 -3.24 -21.92 28.54
CA GLU A 213 -2.32 -23.06 28.44
C GLU A 213 -0.90 -22.62 28.10
N VAL A 214 -0.73 -21.87 27.01
CA VAL A 214 0.60 -21.59 26.44
C VAL A 214 1.38 -20.58 27.28
N LEU A 215 0.80 -19.43 27.60
CA LEU A 215 1.47 -18.41 28.42
C LEU A 215 1.82 -18.95 29.80
N PRO A 216 0.89 -19.56 30.58
CA PRO A 216 1.22 -20.13 31.87
C PRO A 216 2.29 -21.23 31.81
N PHE A 217 2.32 -22.02 30.73
CA PHE A 217 3.38 -23.01 30.53
C PHE A 217 4.75 -22.36 30.31
N LEU A 218 4.82 -21.32 29.47
CA LEU A 218 6.07 -20.60 29.18
C LEU A 218 6.55 -19.76 30.39
N GLU A 219 5.64 -19.23 31.20
CA GLU A 219 5.97 -18.55 32.45
C GLU A 219 6.71 -19.46 33.45
N ARG A 220 6.56 -20.79 33.35
CA ARG A 220 7.34 -21.74 34.18
C ARG A 220 8.83 -21.75 33.85
N TYR A 221 9.20 -21.39 32.62
CA TYR A 221 10.60 -21.29 32.19
C TYR A 221 11.18 -19.90 32.43
N ASN A 222 10.36 -18.87 32.29
CA ASN A 222 10.71 -17.48 32.55
C ASN A 222 9.52 -16.81 33.22
N GLY A 223 9.57 -16.58 34.54
CA GLY A 223 8.48 -15.95 35.30
C GLY A 223 8.22 -14.47 34.98
N GLN A 224 8.87 -13.94 33.95
CA GLN A 224 8.66 -12.60 33.40
C GLN A 224 8.40 -12.66 31.89
N PHE A 225 7.89 -13.79 31.38
CA PHE A 225 7.76 -14.00 29.93
C PHE A 225 6.79 -12.99 29.30
N SER A 226 5.64 -12.76 29.92
CA SER A 226 4.65 -11.76 29.47
C SER A 226 5.24 -10.35 29.47
N SER A 227 6.01 -10.00 30.51
CA SER A 227 6.73 -8.71 30.56
C SER A 227 7.77 -8.59 29.44
N SER A 228 8.48 -9.68 29.13
CA SER A 228 9.47 -9.72 28.05
C SER A 228 8.82 -9.51 26.68
N LEU A 229 7.63 -10.10 26.45
CA LEU A 229 6.85 -9.88 25.21
C LEU A 229 6.35 -8.44 25.09
N ASN A 230 5.93 -7.83 26.20
CA ASN A 230 5.49 -6.44 26.23
C ASN A 230 6.65 -5.48 25.92
N GLN A 231 7.82 -5.71 26.53
CA GLN A 231 9.03 -4.95 26.24
C GLN A 231 9.45 -5.09 24.77
N LEU A 232 9.39 -6.30 24.22
CA LEU A 232 9.65 -6.55 22.79
C LEU A 232 8.70 -5.74 21.91
N ALA A 233 7.40 -5.74 22.21
CA ALA A 233 6.42 -4.98 21.44
C ALA A 233 6.71 -3.48 21.47
N GLU A 234 7.09 -2.94 22.62
CA GLU A 234 7.39 -1.52 22.78
C GLU A 234 8.64 -1.10 21.98
N ILE A 235 9.73 -1.87 22.07
CA ILE A 235 10.95 -1.63 21.27
C ILE A 235 10.63 -1.72 19.78
N VAL A 236 9.93 -2.78 19.36
CA VAL A 236 9.60 -3.01 17.95
C VAL A 236 8.65 -1.94 17.41
N GLN A 237 7.73 -1.40 18.21
CA GLN A 237 6.88 -0.28 17.79
C GLN A 237 7.71 0.93 17.37
N GLN A 238 8.67 1.35 18.21
CA GLN A 238 9.50 2.52 17.94
C GLN A 238 10.43 2.30 16.73
N GLU A 239 11.01 1.11 16.61
CA GLU A 239 11.86 0.76 15.46
C GLU A 239 11.05 0.65 14.16
N ASP A 240 9.86 0.05 14.19
CA ASP A 240 8.98 -0.06 13.03
C ASP A 240 8.53 1.33 12.57
N ASP A 241 8.16 2.21 13.50
CA ASP A 241 7.75 3.59 13.21
C ASP A 241 8.91 4.41 12.61
N PHE A 242 10.15 4.27 13.12
CA PHE A 242 11.33 4.90 12.52
C PHE A 242 11.58 4.43 11.08
N VAL A 243 11.56 3.11 10.85
CA VAL A 243 11.77 2.53 9.52
C VAL A 243 10.66 2.95 8.55
N GLU A 244 9.42 3.05 9.02
CA GLU A 244 8.27 3.54 8.25
C GLU A 244 8.47 5.00 7.83
N LEU A 245 8.89 5.88 8.75
CA LEU A 245 9.16 7.29 8.46
C LEU A 245 10.29 7.47 7.45
N GLU A 246 11.40 6.76 7.61
CA GLU A 246 12.52 6.81 6.68
C GLU A 246 12.15 6.25 5.30
N ALA A 247 11.41 5.14 5.24
CA ALA A 247 10.96 4.59 3.97
C ALA A 247 9.97 5.52 3.25
N ALA A 248 9.08 6.21 3.98
CA ALA A 248 8.19 7.21 3.41
C ALA A 248 8.94 8.42 2.84
N LYS A 249 10.05 8.84 3.48
CA LYS A 249 10.95 9.87 2.92
C LYS A 249 11.57 9.40 1.61
N GLN A 250 12.13 8.19 1.59
CA GLN A 250 12.72 7.61 0.36
C GLN A 250 11.69 7.46 -0.75
N PHE A 251 10.48 6.99 -0.42
CA PHE A 251 9.38 6.89 -1.38
C PHE A 251 9.11 8.24 -2.06
N ARG A 252 8.94 9.31 -1.28
CA ARG A 252 8.69 10.66 -1.83
C ARG A 252 9.84 11.20 -2.67
N SER A 253 11.09 10.85 -2.37
CA SER A 253 12.25 11.35 -3.11
C SER A 253 12.54 10.60 -4.41
N MET A 254 12.27 9.29 -4.46
CA MET A 254 12.73 8.44 -5.56
C MET A 254 11.62 7.82 -6.41
N VAL A 255 10.40 7.70 -5.87
CA VAL A 255 9.29 7.06 -6.59
C VAL A 255 8.53 8.13 -7.37
N GLN A 256 8.41 7.90 -8.68
CA GLN A 256 7.63 8.73 -9.59
C GLN A 256 6.33 8.02 -9.94
N GLU A 257 5.22 8.75 -9.94
CA GLU A 257 3.92 8.27 -10.37
C GLU A 257 3.58 8.82 -11.75
N ASN A 258 3.36 7.95 -12.74
CA ASN A 258 2.96 8.32 -14.09
C ASN A 258 1.88 7.35 -14.59
N ASP A 259 0.71 7.87 -15.01
CA ASP A 259 -0.41 7.06 -15.53
C ASP A 259 -0.82 5.89 -14.63
N GLY A 260 -0.85 6.10 -13.30
CA GLY A 260 -1.16 5.06 -12.31
C GLY A 260 -0.06 4.01 -12.10
N ARG A 261 1.18 4.30 -12.54
CA ARG A 261 2.36 3.43 -12.38
C ARG A 261 3.33 4.07 -11.43
N LEU A 262 3.88 3.26 -10.53
CA LEU A 262 4.95 3.67 -9.64
C LEU A 262 6.29 3.18 -10.19
N ALA A 263 7.22 4.10 -10.41
CA ALA A 263 8.52 3.81 -11.00
C ALA A 263 9.67 4.44 -10.20
N PHE A 264 10.81 3.76 -10.17
CA PHE A 264 12.05 4.27 -9.57
C PHE A 264 13.27 3.65 -10.26
N ASP A 265 14.44 4.26 -10.08
CA ASP A 265 15.68 3.73 -10.63
C ASP A 265 16.28 2.65 -9.71
N ALA A 266 16.67 1.52 -10.32
CA ALA A 266 17.27 0.39 -9.64
C ALA A 266 18.56 0.77 -8.88
N PRO A 267 19.48 1.60 -9.40
CA PRO A 267 20.69 1.99 -8.66
C PRO A 267 20.39 2.70 -7.34
N SER A 268 19.47 3.68 -7.31
CA SER A 268 19.10 4.37 -6.08
C SER A 268 18.43 3.43 -5.08
N PHE A 269 17.57 2.51 -5.56
CA PHE A 269 16.99 1.47 -4.70
C PHE A 269 18.06 0.56 -4.09
N LEU A 270 19.03 0.12 -4.90
CA LEU A 270 20.12 -0.76 -4.45
C LEU A 270 21.08 -0.06 -3.48
N GLY A 271 21.19 1.27 -3.54
CA GLY A 271 21.91 2.08 -2.56
C GLY A 271 21.25 2.15 -1.18
N LEU A 272 19.98 1.78 -1.06
CA LEU A 272 19.27 1.75 0.23
C LEU A 272 19.69 0.55 1.08
N HIS A 273 19.66 0.71 2.40
CA HIS A 273 19.76 -0.41 3.33
C HIS A 273 18.64 -1.44 3.09
N VAL A 274 18.92 -2.73 3.27
CA VAL A 274 17.97 -3.83 2.98
C VAL A 274 16.64 -3.70 3.72
N ALA A 275 16.63 -3.12 4.92
CA ALA A 275 15.40 -2.84 5.67
C ALA A 275 14.51 -1.82 4.94
N LEU A 276 15.10 -0.76 4.40
CA LEU A 276 14.41 0.26 3.62
C LEU A 276 13.98 -0.28 2.25
N GLN A 277 14.80 -1.10 1.59
CA GLN A 277 14.41 -1.80 0.36
C GLN A 277 13.11 -2.60 0.56
N ARG A 278 13.05 -3.43 1.61
CA ARG A 278 11.87 -4.23 1.96
C ARG A 278 10.67 -3.35 2.28
N ARG A 279 10.88 -2.29 3.08
CA ARG A 279 9.82 -1.38 3.49
C ARG A 279 9.25 -0.58 2.32
N LEU A 280 10.11 -0.12 1.42
CA LEU A 280 9.72 0.62 0.22
C LEU A 280 8.88 -0.24 -0.72
N ILE A 281 9.28 -1.50 -0.96
CA ILE A 281 8.45 -2.43 -1.75
C ILE A 281 7.09 -2.64 -1.07
N LYS A 282 7.06 -2.84 0.26
CA LYS A 282 5.80 -2.97 1.01
C LYS A 282 4.91 -1.75 0.84
N LEU A 283 5.46 -0.54 0.97
CA LEU A 283 4.74 0.72 0.75
C LEU A 283 4.13 0.77 -0.65
N ILE A 284 4.94 0.53 -1.70
CA ILE A 284 4.49 0.52 -3.09
C ILE A 284 3.31 -0.46 -3.28
N LEU A 285 3.41 -1.67 -2.71
CA LEU A 285 2.35 -2.66 -2.81
C LEU A 285 1.08 -2.26 -2.05
N ASN A 286 1.18 -1.52 -0.94
CA ASN A 286 0.03 -1.01 -0.19
C ASN A 286 -0.68 0.16 -0.90
N TYR A 287 0.03 0.92 -1.74
CA TYR A 287 -0.57 1.96 -2.59
C TYR A 287 -1.34 1.37 -3.78
N LEU A 288 -1.14 0.08 -4.07
CA LEU A 288 -1.87 -0.64 -5.09
C LEU A 288 -3.02 -1.43 -4.43
N PRO A 289 -4.17 -1.60 -5.10
CA PRO A 289 -5.26 -2.40 -4.56
C PRO A 289 -4.79 -3.86 -4.39
N SER A 290 -4.63 -4.33 -3.16
CA SER A 290 -4.31 -5.73 -2.85
C SER A 290 -4.97 -6.14 -1.53
N ASP A 291 -5.58 -7.32 -1.52
CA ASP A 291 -6.51 -7.75 -0.46
C ASP A 291 -5.90 -8.67 0.61
N GLN A 292 -4.57 -8.90 0.67
CA GLN A 292 -4.01 -9.92 1.58
C GLN A 292 -2.73 -9.55 2.36
N GLU A 293 -2.87 -9.39 3.68
CA GLU A 293 -1.80 -9.07 4.66
C GLU A 293 -0.74 -10.17 4.90
N ASN A 294 -0.99 -11.45 4.55
CA ASN A 294 -0.08 -12.56 4.88
C ASN A 294 0.92 -12.94 3.80
N THR A 295 0.73 -12.48 2.56
CA THR A 295 1.50 -12.94 1.39
C THR A 295 2.71 -12.03 1.10
N HIS A 296 2.94 -11.00 1.93
CA HIS A 296 3.88 -9.94 1.60
C HIS A 296 5.35 -10.35 1.65
N PHE A 297 5.81 -11.19 2.58
CA PHE A 297 7.26 -11.45 2.71
C PHE A 297 7.86 -12.09 1.45
N VAL A 298 7.25 -13.18 0.96
CA VAL A 298 7.70 -13.88 -0.24
C VAL A 298 7.61 -12.96 -1.46
N LYS A 299 6.52 -12.21 -1.61
CA LYS A 299 6.36 -11.24 -2.72
C LYS A 299 7.45 -10.16 -2.66
N ILE A 300 7.71 -9.57 -1.49
CA ILE A 300 8.73 -8.53 -1.28
C ILE A 300 10.12 -9.05 -1.63
N GLU A 301 10.52 -10.21 -1.11
CA GLU A 301 11.84 -10.77 -1.41
C GLU A 301 11.96 -11.20 -2.88
N THR A 302 10.90 -11.72 -3.50
CA THR A 302 10.90 -12.07 -4.93
C THR A 302 11.17 -10.83 -5.80
N VAL A 303 10.49 -9.72 -5.50
CA VAL A 303 10.76 -8.42 -6.16
C VAL A 303 12.19 -7.97 -5.90
N ARG A 304 12.63 -7.94 -4.64
CA ARG A 304 13.97 -7.48 -4.26
C ARG A 304 15.08 -8.28 -4.94
N HIS A 305 14.97 -9.61 -4.97
CA HIS A 305 15.91 -10.49 -5.67
C HIS A 305 15.88 -10.28 -7.19
N GLY A 306 14.71 -10.01 -7.78
CA GLY A 306 14.60 -9.62 -9.19
C GLY A 306 15.35 -8.33 -9.51
N ILE A 307 15.27 -7.33 -8.62
CA ILE A 307 15.97 -6.04 -8.78
C ILE A 307 17.49 -6.21 -8.61
N LEU A 308 17.92 -7.04 -7.65
CA LEU A 308 19.34 -7.35 -7.43
C LEU A 308 19.99 -8.08 -8.60
N ASN A 309 19.23 -8.88 -9.34
CA ASN A 309 19.75 -9.61 -10.49
C ASN A 309 19.95 -8.66 -11.67
N ASP A 310 21.20 -8.21 -11.85
CA ASP A 310 21.61 -7.30 -12.93
C ASP A 310 21.87 -8.00 -14.27
N GLN A 311 21.93 -9.33 -14.30
CA GLN A 311 22.20 -10.12 -15.51
C GLN A 311 21.11 -9.94 -16.57
N ARG A 312 19.89 -9.57 -16.15
CA ARG A 312 18.76 -9.33 -17.05
C ARG A 312 18.37 -7.87 -16.99
N SER A 313 18.72 -7.14 -18.05
CA SER A 313 18.29 -5.74 -18.21
C SER A 313 16.78 -5.61 -18.39
N ASN A 314 16.05 -6.68 -18.72
CA ASN A 314 14.60 -6.64 -18.79
C ASN A 314 14.00 -7.92 -18.20
N TRP A 315 13.01 -7.78 -17.32
CA TRP A 315 12.23 -8.89 -16.79
C TRP A 315 10.86 -8.44 -16.32
N ARG A 316 9.95 -9.39 -16.17
CA ARG A 316 8.58 -9.17 -15.71
C ARG A 316 8.24 -10.23 -14.65
N LEU A 317 7.59 -9.79 -13.57
CA LEU A 317 7.14 -10.62 -12.47
C LEU A 317 5.67 -10.31 -12.19
N ASP A 318 4.84 -11.34 -12.24
CA ASP A 318 3.45 -11.25 -11.80
C ASP A 318 3.39 -11.42 -10.28
N LEU A 319 2.75 -10.46 -9.59
CA LEU A 319 2.63 -10.43 -8.14
C LEU A 319 1.23 -10.85 -7.66
N GLY A 320 0.33 -11.25 -8.56
CA GLY A 320 -1.08 -11.49 -8.28
C GLY A 320 -1.88 -10.20 -8.12
N ASP A 321 -3.20 -10.34 -7.96
CA ASP A 321 -4.13 -9.21 -7.75
C ASP A 321 -4.10 -8.16 -8.88
N GLY A 322 -3.69 -8.55 -10.09
CA GLY A 322 -3.50 -7.65 -11.23
C GLY A 322 -2.19 -6.86 -11.22
N ILE A 323 -1.37 -7.00 -10.18
CA ILE A 323 -0.11 -6.25 -10.03
C ILE A 323 1.03 -6.95 -10.76
N THR A 324 1.76 -6.21 -11.61
CA THR A 324 2.98 -6.68 -12.26
C THR A 324 4.16 -5.76 -11.92
N CYS A 325 5.29 -6.35 -11.54
CA CYS A 325 6.57 -5.65 -11.41
C CYS A 325 7.43 -5.91 -12.66
N VAL A 326 7.96 -4.85 -13.27
CA VAL A 326 8.74 -4.92 -14.50
C VAL A 326 10.05 -4.17 -14.29
N ARG A 327 11.16 -4.76 -14.75
CA ARG A 327 12.41 -4.04 -14.97
C ARG A 327 12.56 -3.75 -16.45
N GLU A 328 12.78 -2.49 -16.77
CA GLU A 328 13.21 -2.05 -18.10
C GLU A 328 14.53 -1.26 -17.95
N TYR A 329 15.63 -1.91 -18.31
CA TYR A 329 17.01 -1.49 -18.06
C TYR A 329 17.30 -1.16 -16.58
N GLY A 330 17.49 0.11 -16.28
CA GLY A 330 17.78 0.61 -14.96
C GLY A 330 16.55 1.04 -14.18
N VAL A 331 15.33 0.91 -14.74
CA VAL A 331 14.10 1.39 -14.12
C VAL A 331 13.23 0.21 -13.71
N ILE A 332 12.71 0.28 -12.48
CA ILE A 332 11.73 -0.66 -11.93
C ILE A 332 10.36 0.02 -11.96
N GLN A 333 9.34 -0.71 -12.41
CA GLN A 333 7.99 -0.20 -12.59
C GLN A 333 6.96 -1.18 -12.03
N PHE A 334 5.94 -0.66 -11.35
CA PHE A 334 4.81 -1.41 -10.85
C PHE A 334 3.53 -1.00 -11.58
N TRP A 335 2.78 -2.00 -12.02
CA TRP A 335 1.61 -1.86 -12.88
C TRP A 335 0.38 -2.49 -12.21
N PRO A 336 -0.73 -1.76 -12.01
CA PRO A 336 -1.98 -2.31 -11.47
C PRO A 336 -2.80 -3.12 -12.49
N LYS A 337 -2.49 -2.98 -13.77
CA LYS A 337 -2.99 -3.83 -14.86
C LYS A 337 -1.85 -3.97 -15.86
N PRO A 338 -1.54 -5.18 -16.37
CA PRO A 338 -0.47 -5.31 -17.35
C PRO A 338 -0.79 -4.45 -18.58
N PRO A 339 0.22 -3.82 -19.22
CA PRO A 339 -0.02 -3.14 -20.47
C PRO A 339 -0.63 -4.14 -21.45
N GLU A 340 -1.82 -3.86 -21.96
CA GLU A 340 -2.37 -4.61 -23.09
C GLU A 340 -1.33 -4.57 -24.21
N GLU A 341 -0.97 -5.74 -24.74
CA GLU A 341 -0.14 -5.80 -25.93
C GLU A 341 -0.91 -5.08 -27.04
N GLN A 342 -0.49 -3.86 -27.36
CA GLN A 342 -1.12 -3.10 -28.43
C GLN A 342 -1.00 -3.91 -29.73
N GLY A 343 -2.13 -4.03 -30.44
CA GLY A 343 -2.23 -4.78 -31.68
C GLY A 343 -1.31 -4.25 -32.78
N GLN A 344 -1.27 -4.97 -33.91
CA GLN A 344 -0.58 -4.49 -35.10
C GLN A 344 -1.30 -3.26 -35.65
N TYR A 345 -0.54 -2.24 -36.05
CA TYR A 345 -1.07 -1.08 -36.77
C TYR A 345 -0.35 -0.91 -38.09
N ILE A 346 -1.06 -0.43 -39.10
CA ILE A 346 -0.51 -0.08 -40.41
C ILE A 346 -1.24 1.12 -40.98
N TYR A 347 -0.48 2.13 -41.39
CA TYR A 347 -0.96 3.26 -42.17
C TYR A 347 -0.33 3.18 -43.55
N ILE A 348 -1.12 3.39 -44.60
CA ILE A 348 -0.71 3.30 -45.99
C ILE A 348 -0.64 4.72 -46.54
N LEU A 349 0.50 5.08 -47.13
CA LEU A 349 0.75 6.39 -47.74
C LEU A 349 0.92 6.18 -49.25
N ASP A 350 -0.14 6.42 -50.01
CA ASP A 350 -0.21 6.06 -51.44
C ASP A 350 0.52 7.03 -52.38
N SER A 351 0.83 8.25 -51.93
CA SER A 351 1.48 9.27 -52.76
C SER A 351 2.68 9.93 -52.06
N PRO A 352 3.73 10.31 -52.82
CA PRO A 352 4.81 11.18 -52.34
C PRO A 352 4.39 12.65 -52.12
N ASP A 353 3.19 13.05 -52.56
CA ASP A 353 2.66 14.40 -52.34
C ASP A 353 2.50 14.69 -50.84
N VAL A 354 2.30 15.96 -50.45
CA VAL A 354 2.29 16.36 -49.03
C VAL A 354 1.22 15.60 -48.23
N VAL A 355 1.64 14.53 -47.55
CA VAL A 355 0.81 13.74 -46.64
C VAL A 355 1.14 14.13 -45.21
N GLN A 356 0.09 14.43 -44.43
CA GLN A 356 0.15 14.49 -42.98
C GLN A 356 -0.61 13.28 -42.43
N GLN A 357 0.12 12.36 -41.78
CA GLN A 357 -0.45 11.17 -41.17
C GLN A 357 -0.29 11.22 -39.65
N TYR A 358 -1.42 11.29 -38.94
CA TYR A 358 -1.42 11.16 -37.49
C TYR A 358 -1.26 9.69 -37.09
N VAL A 359 -0.21 9.38 -36.33
CA VAL A 359 0.07 8.03 -35.81
C VAL A 359 -0.45 7.96 -34.37
N LYS A 360 -1.68 7.46 -34.23
CA LYS A 360 -2.44 7.48 -32.97
C LYS A 360 -1.71 6.79 -31.81
N GLU A 361 -0.96 5.73 -32.09
CA GLU A 361 -0.30 4.88 -31.08
C GLU A 361 0.84 5.59 -30.35
N ILE A 362 1.38 6.65 -30.95
CA ILE A 362 2.46 7.47 -30.38
C ILE A 362 2.09 8.94 -30.24
N GLY A 363 0.89 9.35 -30.68
CA GLY A 363 0.41 10.72 -30.59
C GLY A 363 1.23 11.73 -31.39
N LYS A 364 1.80 11.32 -32.53
CA LYS A 364 2.69 12.16 -33.36
C LYS A 364 2.19 12.30 -34.79
N MET A 365 2.59 13.38 -35.46
CA MET A 365 2.29 13.64 -36.85
C MET A 365 3.51 13.29 -37.72
N LEU A 366 3.32 12.41 -38.70
CA LEU A 366 4.28 12.14 -39.77
C LEU A 366 3.95 13.03 -40.97
N LYS A 367 4.89 13.89 -41.36
CA LYS A 367 4.77 14.77 -42.52
C LYS A 367 5.72 14.31 -43.63
N LEU A 368 5.18 14.17 -44.84
CA LEU A 368 5.93 13.95 -46.06
C LEU A 368 5.99 15.25 -46.86
N SER A 369 7.15 15.59 -47.41
CA SER A 369 7.32 16.77 -48.25
C SER A 369 8.27 16.48 -49.40
N LEU A 370 7.73 16.46 -50.62
CA LEU A 370 8.50 16.28 -51.84
C LEU A 370 9.12 17.62 -52.26
N MET A 371 10.45 17.66 -52.35
CA MET A 371 11.23 18.81 -52.79
C MET A 371 11.88 18.51 -54.14
N THR A 372 11.87 19.49 -55.04
CA THR A 372 12.52 19.41 -56.37
C THR A 372 13.45 20.60 -56.57
N GLY A 373 14.53 20.42 -57.34
CA GLY A 373 15.43 21.53 -57.70
C GLY A 373 16.20 22.16 -56.54
N SER A 374 16.39 23.48 -56.57
CA SER A 374 17.25 24.24 -55.63
C SER A 374 16.78 24.23 -54.16
N GLU A 375 15.53 23.85 -53.89
CA GLU A 375 14.96 23.73 -52.53
C GLU A 375 15.58 22.57 -51.74
N SER A 376 16.05 21.52 -52.42
CA SER A 376 16.74 20.37 -51.81
C SER A 376 18.02 20.76 -51.04
N ARG A 377 18.65 21.89 -51.39
CA ARG A 377 19.91 22.35 -50.79
C ARG A 377 19.73 23.28 -49.58
N SER A 378 18.50 23.74 -49.30
CA SER A 378 18.19 24.75 -48.27
C SER A 378 17.46 24.21 -47.04
N GLY A 379 17.22 22.90 -46.96
CA GLY A 379 16.46 22.28 -45.88
C GLY A 379 17.22 22.12 -44.56
N SER A 380 16.48 22.02 -43.44
CA SER A 380 17.04 21.80 -42.09
C SER A 380 17.97 20.58 -42.05
N LYS A 381 19.01 20.64 -41.21
CA LYS A 381 19.94 19.51 -41.02
C LYS A 381 19.16 18.24 -40.62
N PRO A 382 19.51 17.05 -41.16
CA PRO A 382 18.92 15.79 -40.74
C PRO A 382 19.03 15.62 -39.23
N SER A 383 17.97 15.15 -38.59
CA SER A 383 17.91 14.84 -37.16
C SER A 383 17.42 13.41 -36.96
N ALA A 384 17.38 12.92 -35.72
CA ALA A 384 16.82 11.60 -35.46
C ALA A 384 15.34 11.49 -35.91
N PHE A 385 14.62 12.62 -35.96
CA PHE A 385 13.19 12.71 -36.31
C PHE A 385 12.91 13.35 -37.68
N VAL A 386 13.95 13.69 -38.44
CA VAL A 386 13.84 14.24 -39.81
C VAL A 386 14.84 13.53 -40.71
N ALA A 387 14.34 12.85 -41.75
CA ALA A 387 15.17 12.11 -42.69
C ALA A 387 14.79 12.40 -44.15
N ASP A 388 15.81 12.51 -45.00
CA ASP A 388 15.69 12.75 -46.43
C ASP A 388 15.99 11.47 -47.21
N PHE A 389 15.15 11.20 -48.22
CA PHE A 389 15.26 10.03 -49.09
C PHE A 389 15.21 10.44 -50.56
N ASP A 390 15.90 9.69 -51.41
CA ASP A 390 15.74 9.80 -52.86
C ASP A 390 14.33 9.30 -53.23
N ALA A 391 13.47 10.21 -53.67
CA ALA A 391 12.07 9.90 -53.94
C ALA A 391 11.91 8.94 -55.12
N ASP A 392 12.88 8.92 -56.06
CA ASP A 392 12.83 8.11 -57.26
C ASP A 392 13.30 6.66 -57.01
N GLU A 393 14.01 6.42 -55.89
CA GLU A 393 14.39 5.07 -55.44
C GLU A 393 13.33 4.40 -54.54
N LEU A 394 12.36 5.17 -54.04
CA LEU A 394 11.29 4.65 -53.16
C LEU A 394 10.12 4.08 -53.98
N ARG A 395 9.62 2.91 -53.55
CA ARG A 395 8.38 2.33 -54.10
C ARG A 395 7.20 2.71 -53.23
N PHE A 396 6.10 3.11 -53.86
CA PHE A 396 4.83 3.38 -53.19
C PHE A 396 3.86 2.17 -53.31
N PRO A 397 2.89 2.01 -52.40
CA PRO A 397 2.66 2.87 -51.23
C PRO A 397 3.73 2.67 -50.15
N LEU A 398 4.07 3.76 -49.43
CA LEU A 398 4.84 3.62 -48.21
C LEU A 398 3.93 3.13 -47.10
N THR A 399 4.48 2.38 -46.15
CA THR A 399 3.72 1.89 -44.99
C THR A 399 4.37 2.32 -43.69
N VAL A 400 3.56 2.78 -42.75
CA VAL A 400 3.96 3.09 -41.37
C VAL A 400 3.32 2.05 -40.47
N ARG A 401 4.13 1.17 -39.86
CA ARG A 401 3.63 0.09 -39.01
C ARG A 401 4.51 -0.13 -37.80
N ASN A 402 4.03 -0.87 -36.81
CA ASN A 402 4.93 -1.41 -35.79
C ASN A 402 5.76 -2.59 -36.31
N ARG A 403 6.75 -3.00 -35.51
CA ARG A 403 7.68 -4.08 -35.86
C ARG A 403 6.97 -5.42 -36.07
N GLN A 404 7.47 -6.19 -37.02
CA GLN A 404 7.07 -7.58 -37.26
C GLN A 404 8.24 -8.54 -36.96
N PRO A 405 7.96 -9.78 -36.53
CA PRO A 405 9.00 -10.80 -36.35
C PRO A 405 9.78 -11.01 -37.65
N GLY A 406 11.12 -10.92 -37.57
CA GLY A 406 11.99 -11.12 -38.72
C GLY A 406 12.41 -9.85 -39.46
N ASP A 407 11.86 -8.69 -39.11
CA ASP A 407 12.24 -7.39 -39.68
C ASP A 407 13.76 -7.16 -39.69
N LYS A 408 14.29 -6.76 -40.85
CA LYS A 408 15.70 -6.43 -41.07
C LYS A 408 15.83 -5.11 -41.81
N MET A 409 16.80 -4.30 -41.41
CA MET A 409 17.11 -3.02 -42.04
C MET A 409 18.58 -2.99 -42.48
N LYS A 410 18.85 -2.41 -43.65
CA LYS A 410 20.23 -2.17 -44.13
C LYS A 410 20.75 -0.90 -43.49
N ILE A 411 21.85 -0.98 -42.75
CA ILE A 411 22.38 0.16 -41.98
C ILE A 411 23.75 0.58 -42.49
N MET A 412 24.01 1.89 -42.41
CA MET A 412 25.25 2.48 -42.91
C MET A 412 26.45 1.98 -42.09
N GLY A 413 27.55 1.63 -42.76
CA GLY A 413 28.79 1.17 -42.11
C GLY A 413 28.86 -0.33 -41.78
N LEU A 414 27.84 -1.13 -42.10
CA LEU A 414 27.92 -2.59 -42.07
C LEU A 414 27.76 -3.16 -43.48
N ASN A 415 28.56 -4.16 -43.83
CA ASN A 415 28.37 -4.96 -45.04
C ASN A 415 27.21 -5.94 -44.84
N GLY A 416 25.97 -5.44 -44.72
CA GLY A 416 24.79 -6.28 -44.59
C GLY A 416 23.55 -5.62 -43.99
N SER A 417 22.60 -6.45 -43.58
CA SER A 417 21.38 -6.04 -42.86
C SER A 417 21.46 -6.46 -41.40
N LYS A 418 20.82 -5.69 -40.51
CA LYS A 418 20.70 -5.99 -39.09
C LYS A 418 19.24 -6.17 -38.73
N LYS A 419 18.93 -7.12 -37.84
CA LYS A 419 17.55 -7.31 -37.35
C LYS A 419 17.12 -6.07 -36.58
N VAL A 420 15.88 -5.63 -36.80
CA VAL A 420 15.33 -4.47 -36.09
C VAL A 420 15.31 -4.71 -34.58
N LYS A 421 15.03 -5.95 -34.14
CA LYS A 421 15.15 -6.34 -32.73
C LYS A 421 16.50 -5.95 -32.12
N ASP A 422 17.59 -6.25 -32.82
CA ASP A 422 18.95 -6.02 -32.32
C ASP A 422 19.29 -4.52 -32.34
N ILE A 423 18.81 -3.78 -33.34
CA ILE A 423 18.92 -2.31 -33.39
C ILE A 423 18.25 -1.69 -32.16
N LEU A 424 17.01 -2.09 -31.84
CA LEU A 424 16.28 -1.53 -30.69
C LEU A 424 16.88 -1.93 -29.33
N ILE A 425 17.59 -3.07 -29.27
CA ILE A 425 18.32 -3.50 -28.06
C ILE A 425 19.56 -2.62 -27.86
N ASP A 426 20.34 -2.40 -28.93
CA ASP A 426 21.57 -1.62 -28.86
C ASP A 426 21.31 -0.16 -28.51
N GLU A 427 20.23 0.42 -29.06
CA GLU A 427 19.77 1.79 -28.74
C GLU A 427 19.07 1.87 -27.36
N LYS A 428 19.09 0.77 -26.59
CA LYS A 428 18.50 0.67 -25.24
C LYS A 428 17.03 1.10 -25.14
N ILE A 429 16.24 0.81 -26.18
CA ILE A 429 14.82 1.16 -26.20
C ILE A 429 14.02 0.14 -25.36
N PRO A 430 13.14 0.55 -24.43
CA PRO A 430 12.37 -0.36 -23.58
C PRO A 430 11.36 -1.23 -24.34
N PRO A 431 11.16 -2.51 -23.97
CA PRO A 431 10.16 -3.38 -24.59
C PRO A 431 8.76 -2.75 -24.73
N SER A 432 8.29 -2.05 -23.68
CA SER A 432 7.02 -1.31 -23.67
C SER A 432 6.91 -0.21 -24.75
N VAL A 433 8.04 0.35 -25.16
CA VAL A 433 8.13 1.36 -26.23
C VAL A 433 8.31 0.68 -27.59
N ARG A 434 9.10 -0.40 -27.67
CA ARG A 434 9.40 -1.10 -28.94
C ARG A 434 8.17 -1.59 -29.70
N ALA A 435 7.09 -1.92 -29.00
CA ALA A 435 5.84 -2.35 -29.62
C ALA A 435 5.12 -1.22 -30.38
N ARG A 436 5.40 0.04 -30.01
CA ARG A 436 4.72 1.25 -30.51
C ARG A 436 5.53 2.01 -31.55
N ILE A 437 6.84 1.77 -31.63
CA ILE A 437 7.71 2.52 -32.54
C ILE A 437 7.27 2.35 -33.99
N PRO A 438 7.05 3.45 -34.73
CA PRO A 438 6.72 3.39 -36.14
C PRO A 438 7.96 2.97 -36.94
N ILE A 439 7.73 2.09 -37.90
CA ILE A 439 8.69 1.65 -38.90
C ILE A 439 8.11 2.03 -40.25
N LEU A 440 8.89 2.80 -41.00
CA LEU A 440 8.54 3.16 -42.37
C LEU A 440 9.17 2.14 -43.31
N CYS A 441 8.32 1.54 -44.15
CA CYS A 441 8.72 0.63 -45.21
C CYS A 441 8.29 1.19 -46.56
N ASP A 442 9.07 0.91 -47.60
CA ASP A 442 8.63 1.15 -48.96
C ASP A 442 7.66 0.04 -49.44
N GLY A 443 7.10 0.21 -50.63
CA GLY A 443 6.17 -0.73 -51.26
C GLY A 443 6.80 -2.09 -51.60
N SER A 444 8.13 -2.24 -51.53
CA SER A 444 8.80 -3.55 -51.61
C SER A 444 8.86 -4.28 -50.26
N GLY A 445 8.46 -3.63 -49.17
CA GLY A 445 8.61 -4.11 -47.81
C GLY A 445 9.99 -3.83 -47.21
N SER A 446 10.85 -3.06 -47.89
CA SER A 446 12.16 -2.65 -47.38
C SER A 446 12.01 -1.57 -46.33
N ILE A 447 12.61 -1.77 -45.16
CA ILE A 447 12.59 -0.78 -44.08
C ILE A 447 13.53 0.37 -44.45
N VAL A 448 12.97 1.59 -44.51
CA VAL A 448 13.69 2.81 -44.90
C VAL A 448 14.03 3.67 -43.69
N TRP A 449 13.20 3.67 -42.65
CA TRP A 449 13.40 4.53 -41.50
C TRP A 449 12.70 4.01 -40.24
N ILE A 450 13.37 4.15 -39.11
CA ILE A 450 12.81 4.02 -37.77
C ILE A 450 13.02 5.39 -37.07
N PRO A 451 12.01 6.28 -37.07
CA PRO A 451 12.14 7.63 -36.51
C PRO A 451 12.62 7.62 -35.06
N GLY A 452 13.52 8.54 -34.73
CA GLY A 452 14.15 8.64 -33.41
C GLY A 452 15.23 7.57 -33.14
N VAL A 453 15.36 6.57 -34.01
CA VAL A 453 16.26 5.42 -33.80
C VAL A 453 17.32 5.37 -34.88
N ARG A 454 16.94 5.12 -36.14
CA ARG A 454 17.92 4.90 -37.21
C ARG A 454 17.34 5.00 -38.62
N ARG A 455 18.14 5.55 -39.54
CA ARG A 455 17.86 5.58 -40.98
C ARG A 455 18.52 4.41 -41.70
N SER A 456 17.84 3.85 -42.70
CA SER A 456 18.39 2.85 -43.62
C SER A 456 19.34 3.49 -44.63
N VAL A 457 20.20 2.69 -45.27
CA VAL A 457 20.93 3.13 -46.47
C VAL A 457 20.07 3.10 -47.73
N HIS A 458 18.92 2.43 -47.70
CA HIS A 458 17.99 2.38 -48.82
C HIS A 458 17.48 3.79 -49.15
N ALA A 459 17.39 4.10 -50.46
CA ALA A 459 16.98 5.42 -50.97
C ALA A 459 17.78 6.59 -50.35
N ALA A 460 19.10 6.42 -50.19
CA ALA A 460 19.95 7.48 -49.67
C ALA A 460 20.18 8.56 -50.74
N CYS A 461 19.99 9.83 -50.38
CA CYS A 461 20.26 10.95 -51.28
C CYS A 461 21.75 10.96 -51.71
N GLY A 462 21.98 11.09 -53.02
CA GLY A 462 23.31 11.12 -53.63
C GLY A 462 23.46 12.29 -54.61
N ARG A 463 24.56 12.30 -55.37
CA ARG A 463 24.86 13.38 -56.35
C ARG A 463 23.86 13.42 -57.52
N HIS A 464 23.16 12.32 -57.78
CA HIS A 464 22.22 12.18 -58.89
C HIS A 464 20.74 12.32 -58.47
N THR A 465 20.47 12.54 -57.18
CA THR A 465 19.10 12.68 -56.67
C THR A 465 18.48 13.97 -57.18
N SER A 466 17.44 13.84 -57.99
CA SER A 466 16.66 14.97 -58.55
C SER A 466 15.47 15.38 -57.69
N ARG A 467 14.89 14.41 -56.97
CA ARG A 467 13.68 14.58 -56.15
C ARG A 467 13.94 14.02 -54.76
N VAL A 468 13.75 14.85 -53.74
CA VAL A 468 13.98 14.47 -52.35
C VAL A 468 12.64 14.39 -51.63
N LEU A 469 12.35 13.25 -51.02
CA LEU A 469 11.24 13.10 -50.10
C LEU A 469 11.75 13.27 -48.68
N ARG A 470 11.36 14.39 -48.04
CA ARG A 470 11.61 14.60 -46.62
C ARG A 470 10.48 14.01 -45.80
N MET A 471 10.85 13.24 -44.78
CA MET A 471 9.95 12.69 -43.79
C MET A 471 10.29 13.26 -42.41
N GLU A 472 9.28 13.79 -41.73
CA GLU A 472 9.43 14.41 -40.41
C GLU A 472 8.39 13.84 -39.45
N LEU A 473 8.84 13.40 -38.26
CA LEU A 473 7.96 12.95 -37.18
C LEU A 473 8.01 13.96 -36.03
N SER A 474 6.93 14.72 -35.86
CA SER A 474 6.82 15.79 -34.86
C SER A 474 5.66 15.54 -33.90
N ASP A 475 5.64 16.27 -32.78
CA ASP A 475 4.47 16.26 -31.90
C ASP A 475 3.27 16.85 -32.65
N ALA A 476 2.09 16.25 -32.45
CA ALA A 476 0.87 16.57 -33.20
C ALA A 476 0.23 17.90 -32.80
#